data_AF-A0A4R6Z4N1-F1
#
_entry.id   AF-A0A4R6Z4N1-F1
#
_cell.length_a   1.000
_cell.length_b   1.000
_cell.length_c   1.000
_cell.angle_alpha   90.00
_cell.angle_beta   90.00
_cell.angle_gamma   90.00
#
_symmetry.space_group_name_H-M   'P 1'
#
loop_
_entity.id
_entity.type
_entity.pdbx_description
1 polymer ?
#
loop_
_entity_poly.entity_id
_entity_poly.type
_entity_poly.pdbx_seq_one_letter_code
_entity_poly.pdbx_strand_id
1 'polypeptide(L)'
;MGTNSKRRREEKLRKKAKNNSNPNFRRSHALDAKLALTEFETLITNLTTPKSITEKVLEFSRTLSDQVPFYIDCQPEPWSRQNCCDRNVVEYAKIHGGEPVFGFRLWANGDIYIEAERHAIWKGNEELRDVSFVSSGETHVLFVPDSQNVTGGFDAAPQKIRYAFTPHRRQVIATINALESAAPIGQMTSEESWRVMPTYAQWQNGKRMPNYVPVHLLGGP
;
A
#
# COMPACT_ATOMS: atom_id res chain seq x y z
N MET A 1 41.79 22.29 19.54
CA MET A 1 41.35 21.56 18.33
C MET A 1 40.00 22.10 17.87
N GLY A 2 39.77 22.48 16.60
CA GLY A 2 38.37 22.68 16.14
C GLY A 2 38.05 23.58 14.94
N THR A 3 38.94 24.46 14.46
CA THR A 3 38.59 25.41 13.38
C THR A 3 38.58 24.79 11.98
N ASN A 4 39.47 23.83 11.71
CA ASN A 4 39.63 23.22 10.39
C ASN A 4 38.48 22.25 10.03
N SER A 5 37.81 21.67 11.04
CA SER A 5 36.68 20.73 10.85
C SER A 5 35.37 21.44 10.50
N LYS A 6 35.07 22.56 11.16
CA LYS A 6 33.88 23.38 10.87
C LYS A 6 33.93 23.95 9.44
N ARG A 7 35.07 24.52 9.04
CA ARG A 7 35.25 25.12 7.71
C ARG A 7 35.08 24.09 6.57
N ARG A 8 35.60 22.88 6.72
CA ARG A 8 35.37 21.78 5.76
C ARG A 8 33.92 21.33 5.68
N ARG A 9 33.19 21.32 6.81
CA ARG A 9 31.75 20.97 6.85
C ARG A 9 30.91 22.02 6.14
N GLU A 10 31.17 23.30 6.38
CA GLU A 10 30.49 24.43 5.73
C GLU A 10 30.75 24.47 4.22
N GLU A 11 31.98 24.17 3.80
CA GLU A 11 32.36 24.15 2.39
C GLU A 11 31.69 22.98 1.63
N LYS A 12 31.56 21.81 2.27
CA LYS A 12 30.76 20.69 1.74
C LYS A 12 29.28 21.05 1.61
N LEU A 13 28.70 21.70 2.62
CA LEU A 13 27.30 22.14 2.60
C LEU A 13 27.06 23.20 1.50
N ARG A 14 27.97 24.16 1.33
CA ARG A 14 27.92 25.15 0.24
C ARG A 14 28.05 24.53 -1.15
N LYS A 15 28.95 23.57 -1.34
CA LYS A 15 29.07 22.82 -2.61
C LYS A 15 27.82 22.00 -2.91
N LYS A 16 27.24 21.34 -1.90
CA LYS A 16 25.98 20.60 -2.03
C LYS A 16 24.81 21.52 -2.38
N ALA A 17 24.72 22.69 -1.75
CA ALA A 17 23.71 23.71 -2.04
C ALA A 17 23.87 24.29 -3.45
N LYS A 18 25.10 24.61 -3.89
CA LYS A 18 25.38 25.09 -5.25
C LYS A 18 25.04 24.06 -6.32
N ASN A 19 25.35 22.78 -6.10
CA ASN A 19 24.97 21.72 -7.02
C ASN A 19 23.44 21.55 -7.09
N ASN A 20 22.73 21.63 -5.95
CA ASN A 20 21.25 21.59 -5.93
C ASN A 20 20.58 22.82 -6.56
N SER A 21 21.28 23.96 -6.65
CA SER A 21 20.77 25.17 -7.33
C SER A 21 21.04 25.21 -8.84
N ASN A 22 21.82 24.26 -9.38
CA ASN A 22 22.13 24.22 -10.80
C ASN A 22 20.87 23.80 -11.61
N PRO A 23 20.40 24.64 -12.56
CA PRO A 23 19.22 24.35 -13.39
C PRO A 23 19.32 23.03 -14.16
N ASN A 24 20.51 22.66 -14.65
CA ASN A 24 20.72 21.42 -15.39
C ASN A 24 20.60 20.18 -14.50
N PHE A 25 21.06 20.29 -13.24
CA PHE A 25 20.94 19.22 -12.24
C PHE A 25 19.49 19.03 -11.79
N ARG A 26 18.73 20.12 -11.62
CA ARG A 26 17.28 20.03 -11.34
C ARG A 26 16.50 19.42 -12.51
N ARG A 27 16.87 19.76 -13.74
CA ARG A 27 16.24 19.25 -14.96
C ARG A 27 16.49 17.75 -15.18
N SER A 28 17.70 17.26 -14.90
CA SER A 28 18.00 15.82 -14.99
C SER A 28 17.20 15.02 -13.95
N HIS A 29 17.18 15.49 -12.69
CA HIS A 29 16.38 14.85 -11.63
C HIS A 29 14.88 14.85 -11.92
N ALA A 30 14.35 15.92 -12.52
CA ALA A 30 12.96 15.97 -12.93
C ALA A 30 12.64 14.99 -14.08
N LEU A 31 13.58 14.80 -15.02
CA LEU A 31 13.43 13.81 -16.09
C LEU A 31 13.47 12.38 -15.53
N ASP A 32 14.37 12.10 -14.60
CA ASP A 32 14.47 10.81 -13.91
C ASP A 32 13.20 10.49 -13.12
N ALA A 33 12.63 11.50 -12.42
CA ALA A 33 11.37 11.35 -11.71
C ALA A 33 10.19 11.08 -12.65
N LYS A 34 10.13 11.77 -13.80
CA LYS A 34 9.08 11.55 -14.81
C LYS A 34 9.17 10.13 -15.40
N LEU A 35 10.37 9.66 -15.73
CA LEU A 35 10.58 8.30 -16.24
C LEU A 35 10.21 7.25 -15.19
N ALA A 36 10.58 7.47 -13.93
CA ALA A 36 10.20 6.60 -12.82
C ALA A 36 8.67 6.54 -12.65
N LEU A 37 7.96 7.66 -12.79
CA LEU A 37 6.50 7.69 -12.74
C LEU A 37 5.86 6.87 -13.87
N THR A 38 6.33 7.03 -15.11
CA THR A 38 5.80 6.25 -16.26
C THR A 38 6.07 4.75 -16.12
N GLU A 39 7.27 4.35 -15.69
CA GLU A 39 7.55 2.94 -15.44
C GLU A 39 6.69 2.43 -14.26
N PHE A 40 6.50 3.24 -13.22
CA PHE A 40 5.65 2.86 -12.08
C PHE A 40 4.19 2.65 -12.49
N GLU A 41 3.62 3.49 -13.35
CA GLU A 41 2.29 3.27 -13.93
C GLU A 41 2.19 1.90 -14.59
N THR A 42 3.22 1.51 -15.36
CA THR A 42 3.29 0.19 -15.99
C THR A 42 3.30 -0.95 -14.97
N LEU A 43 3.91 -0.75 -13.79
CA LEU A 43 3.90 -1.74 -12.71
C LEU A 43 2.52 -1.90 -12.08
N ILE A 44 1.75 -0.82 -11.93
CA ILE A 44 0.49 -0.83 -11.16
C ILE A 44 -0.79 -0.94 -12.00
N THR A 45 -0.71 -0.83 -13.34
CA THR A 45 -1.92 -0.77 -14.20
C THR A 45 -2.72 -2.07 -14.21
N ASN A 46 -2.07 -3.23 -14.08
CA ASN A 46 -2.73 -4.55 -14.17
C ASN A 46 -2.69 -5.31 -12.84
N LEU A 47 -2.90 -4.61 -11.72
CA LEU A 47 -2.97 -5.24 -10.41
C LEU A 47 -4.24 -6.09 -10.27
N THR A 48 -4.03 -7.34 -9.91
CA THR A 48 -5.07 -8.33 -9.60
C THR A 48 -4.57 -9.23 -8.48
N THR A 49 -5.47 -9.97 -7.83
CA THR A 49 -5.06 -11.02 -6.90
C THR A 49 -4.15 -12.02 -7.62
N PRO A 50 -3.01 -12.43 -7.05
CA PRO A 50 -2.21 -13.52 -7.62
C PRO A 50 -3.06 -14.77 -7.85
N LYS A 51 -3.08 -15.30 -9.07
CA LYS A 51 -3.91 -16.48 -9.43
C LYS A 51 -3.43 -17.80 -8.80
N SER A 52 -2.17 -17.85 -8.40
CA SER A 52 -1.57 -18.99 -7.69
C SER A 52 -0.46 -18.50 -6.76
N ILE A 53 -0.18 -19.28 -5.73
CA ILE A 53 0.93 -19.04 -4.81
C ILE A 53 2.21 -19.61 -5.44
N THR A 54 2.91 -18.79 -6.22
CA THR A 54 4.18 -19.14 -6.86
C THR A 54 5.37 -18.91 -5.90
N GLU A 55 6.57 -19.38 -6.25
CA GLU A 55 7.76 -19.11 -5.41
C GLU A 55 8.02 -17.61 -5.23
N LYS A 56 7.83 -16.79 -6.27
CA LYS A 56 7.94 -15.32 -6.17
C LYS A 56 6.96 -14.73 -5.15
N VAL A 57 5.73 -15.23 -5.12
CA VAL A 57 4.70 -14.81 -4.17
C VAL A 57 5.06 -15.26 -2.76
N LEU A 58 5.56 -16.49 -2.59
CA LEU A 58 6.04 -17.01 -1.30
C LEU A 58 7.24 -16.23 -0.78
N GLU A 59 8.25 -15.99 -1.62
CA GLU A 59 9.43 -15.20 -1.29
C GLU A 59 9.04 -13.80 -0.80
N PHE A 60 8.14 -13.12 -1.51
CA PHE A 60 7.62 -11.83 -1.06
C PHE A 60 6.82 -11.94 0.24
N SER A 61 5.95 -12.93 0.38
CA SER A 61 5.14 -13.16 1.59
C SER A 61 6.02 -13.35 2.83
N ARG A 62 7.13 -14.09 2.70
CA ARG A 62 8.13 -14.28 3.78
C ARG A 62 8.81 -12.99 4.22
N THR A 63 8.79 -11.93 3.41
CA THR A 63 9.28 -10.60 3.83
C THR A 63 8.28 -9.84 4.70
N LEU A 64 7.00 -10.24 4.67
CA LEU A 64 5.91 -9.61 5.42
C LEU A 64 5.68 -10.30 6.76
N SER A 65 5.77 -11.63 6.78
CA SER A 65 5.35 -12.46 7.91
C SER A 65 5.96 -13.86 7.85
N ASP A 66 5.99 -14.56 8.99
CA ASP A 66 6.30 -15.99 9.09
C ASP A 66 5.06 -16.88 8.85
N GLN A 67 3.88 -16.29 8.67
CA GLN A 67 2.64 -16.99 8.40
C GLN A 67 2.50 -17.39 6.93
N VAL A 68 1.75 -18.46 6.68
CA VAL A 68 1.51 -18.98 5.33
C VAL A 68 0.40 -18.16 4.64
N PRO A 69 0.61 -17.68 3.40
CA PRO A 69 -0.45 -17.04 2.63
C PRO A 69 -1.58 -18.01 2.31
N PHE A 70 -2.81 -17.55 2.35
CA PHE A 70 -3.97 -18.34 1.93
C PHE A 70 -5.00 -17.46 1.21
N TYR A 71 -5.81 -18.10 0.38
CA TYR A 71 -6.90 -17.38 -0.26
C TYR A 71 -8.14 -17.32 0.63
N ILE A 72 -8.85 -16.19 0.55
CA ILE A 72 -10.09 -15.96 1.29
C ILE A 72 -11.13 -15.28 0.41
N ASP A 73 -12.38 -15.68 0.57
CA ASP A 73 -13.52 -15.06 -0.11
C ASP A 73 -13.86 -13.70 0.51
N CYS A 74 -14.08 -12.71 -0.34
CA CYS A 74 -14.66 -11.43 0.05
C CYS A 74 -16.17 -11.60 0.20
N GLN A 75 -16.64 -11.57 1.43
CA GLN A 75 -18.04 -11.71 1.80
C GLN A 75 -18.48 -10.44 2.55
N PRO A 76 -18.60 -9.30 1.86
CA PRO A 76 -19.04 -8.05 2.46
C PRO A 76 -20.50 -8.10 2.89
N GLU A 77 -20.84 -7.36 3.94
CA GLU A 77 -22.22 -7.01 4.24
C GLU A 77 -22.68 -5.83 3.37
N PRO A 78 -23.99 -5.62 3.16
CA PRO A 78 -24.51 -4.48 2.41
C PRO A 78 -24.02 -3.12 2.94
N TRP A 79 -23.72 -3.05 4.23
CA TRP A 79 -23.22 -1.87 4.94
C TRP A 79 -21.69 -1.78 4.99
N SER A 80 -20.94 -2.83 4.62
CA SER A 80 -19.48 -2.79 4.56
C SER A 80 -19.03 -1.64 3.68
N ARG A 81 -17.97 -0.93 4.07
CA ARG A 81 -17.50 0.27 3.37
C ARG A 81 -16.16 0.05 2.69
N GLN A 82 -16.03 0.67 1.52
CA GLN A 82 -14.79 0.65 0.74
C GLN A 82 -13.64 1.24 1.55
N ASN A 83 -12.46 0.61 1.50
CA ASN A 83 -11.23 1.02 2.20
C ASN A 83 -11.38 1.22 3.73
N CYS A 84 -12.34 0.56 4.36
CA CYS A 84 -12.58 0.63 5.80
C CYS A 84 -12.49 -0.77 6.43
N CYS A 85 -11.48 -1.57 6.04
CA CYS A 85 -11.45 -3.00 6.39
C CYS A 85 -11.39 -3.26 7.89
N ASP A 86 -10.58 -2.50 8.62
CA ASP A 86 -10.52 -2.48 10.08
C ASP A 86 -11.89 -2.23 10.71
N ARG A 87 -12.60 -1.20 10.25
CA ARG A 87 -13.92 -0.82 10.76
C ARG A 87 -15.01 -1.79 10.38
N ASN A 88 -14.97 -2.35 9.16
CA ASN A 88 -15.92 -3.38 8.74
C ASN A 88 -15.87 -4.57 9.69
N VAL A 89 -14.66 -5.01 10.08
CA VAL A 89 -14.47 -6.10 11.04
C VAL A 89 -15.00 -5.72 12.42
N VAL A 90 -14.72 -4.51 12.90
CA VAL A 90 -15.22 -4.03 14.20
C VAL A 90 -16.75 -4.00 14.23
N GLU A 91 -17.40 -3.46 13.20
CA GLU A 91 -18.87 -3.43 13.13
C GLU A 91 -19.47 -4.83 13.01
N TYR A 92 -18.84 -5.72 12.24
CA TYR A 92 -19.27 -7.11 12.11
C TYR A 92 -19.19 -7.82 13.46
N ALA A 93 -18.09 -7.63 14.19
CA ALA A 93 -17.85 -8.26 15.48
C ALA A 93 -18.81 -7.79 16.58
N LYS A 94 -19.36 -6.57 16.50
CA LYS A 94 -20.41 -6.12 17.44
C LYS A 94 -21.67 -6.97 17.36
N ILE A 95 -21.95 -7.53 16.19
CA ILE A 95 -23.15 -8.34 15.93
C ILE A 95 -22.86 -9.82 16.15
N HIS A 96 -21.68 -10.27 15.71
CA HIS A 96 -21.35 -11.70 15.62
C HIS A 96 -20.30 -12.19 16.63
N GLY A 97 -19.75 -11.30 17.47
CA GLY A 97 -18.58 -11.61 18.30
C GLY A 97 -17.31 -11.76 17.46
N GLY A 98 -16.31 -12.48 17.97
CA GLY A 98 -15.04 -12.71 17.25
C GLY A 98 -14.04 -11.57 17.33
N GLU A 99 -12.96 -11.68 16.57
CA GLU A 99 -11.79 -10.80 16.66
C GLU A 99 -11.22 -10.47 15.28
N PRO A 100 -10.52 -9.33 15.13
CA PRO A 100 -9.81 -9.02 13.91
C PRO A 100 -8.53 -9.87 13.77
N VAL A 101 -8.28 -10.31 12.54
CA VAL A 101 -6.96 -10.81 12.12
C VAL A 101 -6.39 -9.80 11.13
N PHE A 102 -5.23 -9.25 11.48
CA PHE A 102 -4.54 -8.29 10.65
C PHE A 102 -3.48 -8.94 9.78
N GLY A 103 -3.20 -8.32 8.65
CA GLY A 103 -2.25 -8.83 7.67
C GLY A 103 -2.24 -7.97 6.42
N PHE A 104 -2.07 -8.63 5.28
CA PHE A 104 -1.99 -7.97 3.98
C PHE A 104 -2.79 -8.74 2.93
N ARG A 105 -3.52 -7.99 2.10
CA ARG A 105 -3.95 -8.48 0.78
C ARG A 105 -2.81 -8.32 -0.21
N LEU A 106 -2.56 -9.33 -1.04
CA LEU A 106 -1.54 -9.27 -2.08
C LEU A 106 -2.15 -8.92 -3.43
N TRP A 107 -1.52 -7.99 -4.13
CA TRP A 107 -1.83 -7.59 -5.50
C TRP A 107 -0.59 -7.79 -6.36
N ALA A 108 -0.73 -8.43 -7.52
CA ALA A 108 0.38 -8.63 -8.44
C ALA A 108 0.02 -8.16 -9.84
N ASN A 109 1.04 -7.68 -10.54
CA ASN A 109 1.02 -7.51 -11.98
C ASN A 109 1.95 -8.58 -12.56
N GLY A 110 1.38 -9.77 -12.74
CA GLY A 110 2.10 -10.97 -13.14
C GLY A 110 3.42 -11.15 -12.39
N ASP A 111 4.49 -11.32 -13.15
CA ASP A 111 5.81 -11.65 -12.66
C ASP A 111 6.77 -10.45 -12.54
N ILE A 112 6.23 -9.23 -12.65
CA ILE A 112 7.02 -7.99 -12.71
C ILE A 112 6.92 -7.14 -11.44
N TYR A 113 5.80 -7.23 -10.72
CA TYR A 113 5.51 -6.41 -9.56
C TYR A 113 4.52 -7.10 -8.62
N ILE A 114 4.69 -6.88 -7.32
CA ILE A 114 3.79 -7.31 -6.27
C ILE A 114 3.71 -6.24 -5.18
N GLU A 115 2.53 -6.02 -4.62
CA GLU A 115 2.33 -5.18 -3.46
C GLU A 115 1.46 -5.85 -2.40
N ALA A 116 1.74 -5.51 -1.15
CA ALA A 116 0.97 -5.87 0.02
C ALA A 116 0.20 -4.63 0.47
N GLU A 117 -1.12 -4.71 0.48
CA GLU A 117 -2.02 -3.68 1.02
C GLU A 117 -2.47 -4.12 2.41
N ARG A 118 -2.33 -3.23 3.39
CA ARG A 118 -2.72 -3.52 4.77
C ARG A 118 -4.20 -3.88 4.84
N HIS A 119 -4.51 -4.97 5.53
CA HIS A 119 -5.86 -5.49 5.53
C HIS A 119 -6.26 -6.16 6.85
N ALA A 120 -7.56 -6.16 7.12
CA ALA A 120 -8.17 -6.80 8.28
C ALA A 120 -9.29 -7.73 7.81
N ILE A 121 -9.27 -8.96 8.32
CA ILE A 121 -10.35 -9.94 8.18
C ILE A 121 -10.95 -10.24 9.55
N TRP A 122 -12.15 -10.80 9.57
CA TRP A 122 -12.81 -11.23 10.80
C TRP A 122 -12.54 -12.71 11.07
N LYS A 123 -12.32 -13.04 12.33
CA LYS A 123 -12.18 -14.41 12.83
C LYS A 123 -13.23 -14.71 13.89
N GLY A 124 -14.08 -15.69 13.60
CA GLY A 124 -14.99 -16.31 14.55
C GLY A 124 -14.36 -17.54 15.20
N ASN A 125 -15.19 -18.38 15.82
CA ASN A 125 -14.73 -19.61 16.46
C ASN A 125 -14.20 -20.65 15.44
N GLU A 126 -14.88 -20.79 14.30
CA GLU A 126 -14.59 -21.83 13.29
C GLU A 126 -14.44 -21.27 11.87
N GLU A 127 -14.51 -19.94 11.72
CA GLU A 127 -14.57 -19.28 10.41
C GLU A 127 -13.63 -18.08 10.34
N LEU A 128 -13.02 -17.91 9.17
CA LEU A 128 -12.36 -16.68 8.74
C LEU A 128 -13.14 -16.07 7.59
N ARG A 129 -13.45 -14.78 7.69
CA ARG A 129 -14.23 -14.06 6.68
C ARG A 129 -13.62 -12.72 6.37
N ASP A 130 -13.43 -12.42 5.09
CA ASP A 130 -13.13 -11.06 4.66
C ASP A 130 -14.45 -10.30 4.48
N VAL A 131 -14.82 -9.52 5.51
CA VAL A 131 -16.07 -8.73 5.53
C VAL A 131 -15.99 -7.45 4.70
N SER A 132 -14.94 -7.29 3.90
CA SER A 132 -14.71 -6.13 3.04
C SER A 132 -14.72 -6.52 1.57
N PHE A 133 -15.12 -5.60 0.69
CA PHE A 133 -15.10 -5.81 -0.75
C PHE A 133 -13.92 -5.11 -1.41
N VAL A 134 -13.56 -5.58 -2.61
CA VAL A 134 -12.56 -4.96 -3.46
C VAL A 134 -13.27 -4.11 -4.50
N SER A 135 -12.83 -2.86 -4.69
CA SER A 135 -13.49 -1.94 -5.62
C SER A 135 -13.37 -2.34 -7.09
N SER A 136 -12.38 -3.17 -7.45
CA SER A 136 -12.24 -3.81 -8.76
C SER A 136 -13.24 -4.95 -8.99
N GLY A 137 -13.92 -5.42 -7.95
CA GLY A 137 -14.87 -6.53 -8.01
C GLY A 137 -14.28 -7.91 -7.76
N GLU A 138 -13.00 -8.02 -7.39
CA GLU A 138 -12.40 -9.27 -6.94
C GLU A 138 -13.20 -9.84 -5.75
N THR A 139 -13.64 -11.09 -5.88
CA THR A 139 -14.41 -11.80 -4.85
C THR A 139 -13.55 -12.76 -4.04
N HIS A 140 -12.28 -12.90 -4.40
CA HIS A 140 -11.33 -13.81 -3.78
C HIS A 140 -9.95 -13.16 -3.78
N VAL A 141 -9.30 -13.13 -2.62
CA VAL A 141 -8.02 -12.42 -2.44
C VAL A 141 -7.00 -13.31 -1.75
N LEU A 142 -5.72 -13.10 -2.05
CA LEU A 142 -4.63 -13.75 -1.35
C LEU A 142 -4.27 -12.92 -0.12
N PHE A 143 -4.35 -13.54 1.05
CA PHE A 143 -4.09 -12.89 2.33
C PHE A 143 -2.86 -13.49 3.03
N VAL A 144 -2.03 -12.61 3.58
CA VAL A 144 -0.88 -12.97 4.43
C VAL A 144 -1.17 -12.41 5.83
N PRO A 145 -1.46 -13.24 6.84
CA PRO A 145 -1.61 -12.77 8.21
C PRO A 145 -0.30 -12.19 8.74
N ASP A 146 -0.39 -11.22 9.64
CA ASP A 146 0.76 -10.76 10.40
C ASP A 146 1.38 -11.90 11.21
N SER A 147 2.68 -11.77 11.50
CA SER A 147 3.32 -12.65 12.48
C SER A 147 2.67 -12.45 13.84
N GLN A 148 2.55 -13.52 14.62
CA GLN A 148 2.02 -13.48 15.99
C GLN A 148 2.82 -12.54 16.92
N ASN A 149 4.04 -12.17 16.52
CA ASN A 149 4.90 -11.24 17.25
C ASN A 149 4.57 -9.76 16.99
N VAL A 150 3.73 -9.44 16.01
CA VAL A 150 3.32 -8.05 15.72
C VAL A 150 2.34 -7.60 16.81
N THR A 151 2.73 -6.57 17.56
CA THR A 151 1.90 -5.93 18.58
C THR A 151 1.56 -4.50 18.17
N GLY A 152 0.36 -4.02 18.49
CA GLY A 152 -0.05 -2.63 18.23
C GLY A 152 -1.26 -2.47 17.31
N GLY A 153 -1.87 -3.58 16.87
CA GLY A 153 -3.11 -3.57 16.10
C GLY A 153 -2.92 -3.24 14.61
N PHE A 154 -3.96 -2.69 13.97
CA PHE A 154 -3.99 -2.47 12.53
C PHE A 154 -2.85 -1.55 12.06
N ASP A 155 -2.58 -0.47 12.81
CA ASP A 155 -1.58 0.55 12.48
C ASP A 155 -0.13 0.16 12.82
N ALA A 156 0.10 -1.03 13.38
CA ALA A 156 1.44 -1.53 13.71
C ALA A 156 2.30 -1.84 12.48
N ALA A 157 1.70 -1.92 11.30
CA ALA A 157 2.37 -2.25 10.05
C ALA A 157 2.09 -1.19 8.96
N PRO A 158 2.99 -1.03 7.97
CA PRO A 158 2.78 -0.07 6.88
C PRO A 158 1.51 -0.34 6.09
N GLN A 159 0.81 0.72 5.66
CA GLN A 159 -0.40 0.61 4.84
C GLN A 159 -0.15 -0.05 3.48
N LYS A 160 1.07 0.09 2.95
CA LYS A 160 1.47 -0.49 1.66
C LYS A 160 2.95 -0.83 1.63
N ILE A 161 3.27 -2.02 1.12
CA ILE A 161 4.64 -2.47 0.86
C ILE A 161 4.72 -2.91 -0.59
N ARG A 162 5.70 -2.40 -1.34
CA ARG A 162 5.83 -2.62 -2.79
C ARG A 162 7.12 -3.35 -3.11
N TYR A 163 7.07 -4.26 -4.07
CA TYR A 163 8.24 -4.98 -4.55
C TYR A 163 8.20 -5.20 -6.05
N ALA A 164 9.36 -5.09 -6.69
CA ALA A 164 9.54 -5.44 -8.09
C ALA A 164 10.66 -6.47 -8.23
N PHE A 165 10.47 -7.43 -9.13
CA PHE A 165 11.36 -8.59 -9.22
C PHE A 165 12.70 -8.30 -9.90
N THR A 166 12.82 -7.20 -10.65
CA THR A 166 14.09 -6.81 -11.30
C THR A 166 14.81 -5.67 -10.57
N PRO A 167 16.16 -5.62 -10.58
CA PRO A 167 16.91 -4.55 -9.93
C PRO A 167 16.53 -3.15 -10.42
N HIS A 168 16.33 -2.98 -11.74
CA HIS A 168 15.94 -1.70 -12.33
C HIS A 168 14.60 -1.20 -11.77
N ARG A 169 13.59 -2.08 -11.71
CA ARG A 169 12.27 -1.72 -11.18
C ARG A 169 12.26 -1.50 -9.68
N ARG A 170 13.15 -2.17 -8.92
CA ARG A 170 13.35 -1.86 -7.50
C ARG A 170 13.83 -0.42 -7.30
N GLN A 171 14.66 0.10 -8.20
CA GLN A 171 15.08 1.52 -8.15
C GLN A 171 13.91 2.46 -8.42
N VAL A 172 12.99 2.09 -9.32
CA VAL A 172 11.74 2.82 -9.56
C VAL A 172 10.90 2.86 -8.28
N ILE A 173 10.66 1.71 -7.64
CA ILE A 173 9.91 1.64 -6.36
C ILE A 173 10.56 2.50 -5.27
N ALA A 174 11.89 2.43 -5.11
CA ALA A 174 12.61 3.25 -4.14
C ALA A 174 12.43 4.75 -4.40
N THR A 175 12.40 5.15 -5.68
CA THR A 175 12.17 6.55 -6.09
C THR A 175 10.75 7.00 -5.76
N ILE A 176 9.74 6.18 -6.07
CA ILE A 176 8.33 6.47 -5.76
C ILE A 176 8.10 6.58 -4.26
N ASN A 177 8.60 5.62 -3.46
CA ASN A 177 8.48 5.67 -2.01
C ASN A 177 9.13 6.94 -1.42
N ALA A 178 10.27 7.37 -1.99
CA ALA A 178 10.92 8.62 -1.57
C ALA A 178 10.10 9.87 -1.93
N LEU A 179 9.43 9.88 -3.09
CA LEU A 179 8.54 10.97 -3.50
C LEU A 179 7.30 11.05 -2.61
N GLU A 180 6.64 9.92 -2.34
CA GLU A 180 5.47 9.85 -1.45
C GLU A 180 5.82 10.28 -0.02
N SER A 181 6.99 9.90 0.48
CA SER A 181 7.46 10.33 1.80
C SER A 181 7.78 11.83 1.86
N ALA A 182 8.19 12.45 0.75
CA ALA A 182 8.55 13.87 0.71
C ALA A 182 7.33 14.80 0.58
N ALA A 183 6.23 14.29 0.03
CA ALA A 183 4.97 15.02 -0.15
C ALA A 183 3.80 14.15 0.35
N PRO A 184 3.66 13.96 1.68
CA PRO A 184 2.59 13.15 2.23
C PRO A 184 1.24 13.78 1.86
N ILE A 185 0.49 13.08 1.01
CA ILE A 185 -0.90 13.41 0.72
C ILE A 185 -1.69 13.09 1.99
N GLY A 186 -2.56 14.01 2.42
CA GLY A 186 -3.38 13.82 3.61
C GLY A 186 -4.19 12.53 3.51
N GLN A 187 -3.95 11.59 4.43
CA GLN A 187 -4.78 10.40 4.59
C GLN A 187 -5.98 10.75 5.45
N MET A 188 -7.17 10.33 5.03
CA MET A 188 -8.37 10.42 5.87
C MET A 188 -8.22 9.46 7.05
N THR A 189 -8.66 9.89 8.22
CA THR A 189 -8.76 8.99 9.39
C THR A 189 -9.77 7.87 9.12
N SER A 190 -9.70 6.76 9.86
CA SER A 190 -10.70 5.68 9.74
C SER A 190 -12.14 6.18 9.98
N GLU A 191 -12.33 7.17 10.84
CA GLU A 191 -13.65 7.79 11.10
C GLU A 191 -14.15 8.59 9.89
N GLU A 192 -13.29 9.39 9.29
CA GLU A 192 -13.63 10.18 8.10
C GLU A 192 -13.93 9.27 6.91
N SER A 193 -13.10 8.26 6.68
CA SER A 193 -13.31 7.24 5.66
C SER A 193 -14.65 6.53 5.87
N TRP A 194 -14.95 6.12 7.11
CA TRP A 194 -16.23 5.50 7.44
C TRP A 194 -17.44 6.38 7.08
N ARG A 195 -17.33 7.70 7.24
CA ARG A 195 -18.44 8.61 6.93
C ARG A 195 -18.68 8.76 5.42
N VAL A 196 -17.62 8.81 4.61
CA VAL A 196 -17.72 9.21 3.19
C VAL A 196 -17.69 8.04 2.21
N MET A 197 -17.00 6.95 2.55
CA MET A 197 -16.77 5.86 1.62
C MET A 197 -18.08 5.12 1.30
N PRO A 198 -18.29 4.73 0.02
CA PRO A 198 -19.50 4.04 -0.38
C PRO A 198 -19.64 2.71 0.36
N THR A 199 -20.88 2.37 0.72
CA THR A 199 -21.20 1.03 1.21
C THR A 199 -21.18 0.03 0.04
N TYR A 200 -21.11 -1.26 0.35
CA TYR A 200 -21.16 -2.32 -0.65
C TYR A 200 -22.45 -2.25 -1.48
N ALA A 201 -23.61 -2.03 -0.83
CA ALA A 201 -24.88 -1.83 -1.53
C ALA A 201 -24.85 -0.62 -2.48
N GLN A 202 -24.23 0.49 -2.08
CA GLN A 202 -24.09 1.66 -2.97
C GLN A 202 -23.15 1.35 -4.14
N TRP A 203 -22.06 0.63 -3.89
CA TRP A 203 -21.12 0.19 -4.92
C TRP A 203 -21.79 -0.77 -5.92
N GLN A 204 -22.61 -1.72 -5.45
CA GLN A 204 -23.40 -2.60 -6.33
C GLN A 204 -24.34 -1.79 -7.23
N ASN A 205 -24.88 -0.67 -6.72
CA ASN A 205 -25.72 0.26 -7.48
C ASN A 205 -24.94 1.30 -8.32
N GLY A 206 -23.66 1.05 -8.59
CA GLY A 206 -22.86 1.87 -9.50
C GLY A 206 -22.17 3.08 -8.87
N LYS A 207 -22.32 3.35 -7.56
CA LYS A 207 -21.53 4.37 -6.89
C LYS A 207 -20.06 3.97 -6.92
N ARG A 208 -19.18 4.86 -7.37
CA ARG A 208 -17.74 4.63 -7.40
C ARG A 208 -17.05 5.76 -6.64
N MET A 209 -16.04 5.38 -5.88
CA MET A 209 -15.09 6.30 -5.29
C MET A 209 -13.71 5.74 -5.61
N PRO A 210 -12.74 6.55 -6.05
CA PRO A 210 -11.38 6.08 -6.24
C PRO A 210 -10.89 5.43 -4.95
N ASN A 211 -10.16 4.32 -5.05
CA ASN A 211 -9.32 3.95 -3.93
C ASN A 211 -8.37 5.12 -3.70
N TYR A 212 -8.15 5.53 -2.46
CA TYR A 212 -7.12 6.50 -2.12
C TYR A 212 -5.75 5.85 -2.31
N VAL A 213 -5.43 5.49 -3.54
CA VAL A 213 -4.08 5.45 -4.05
C VAL A 213 -3.76 6.92 -4.31
N PRO A 214 -2.64 7.46 -3.81
CA PRO A 214 -2.21 8.79 -4.20
C PRO A 214 -1.86 8.79 -5.69
N VAL A 215 -2.85 8.92 -6.56
CA VAL A 215 -2.67 9.18 -7.99
C VAL A 215 -2.96 10.65 -8.21
N HIS A 216 -2.12 11.50 -7.64
CA HIS A 216 -1.95 12.90 -8.08
C HIS A 216 -0.45 13.25 -8.13
N LEU A 217 0.37 12.33 -8.64
CA LEU A 217 1.68 12.69 -9.22
C LEU A 217 1.60 12.91 -10.74
N LEU A 218 0.43 12.72 -11.36
CA LEU A 218 0.24 12.82 -12.81
C LEU A 218 -1.04 13.59 -13.20
N GLY A 219 -1.28 14.73 -12.55
CA GLY A 219 -2.26 15.71 -12.98
C GLY A 219 -1.59 17.06 -13.22
N GLY A 220 -1.20 17.34 -14.46
CA GLY A 220 -1.34 18.70 -14.99
C GLY A 220 -2.78 18.90 -15.49
N PRO A 221 -3.23 20.13 -15.79
CA PRO A 221 -2.48 21.39 -15.85
C PRO A 221 -2.24 22.07 -14.51
#